data_AF-A0A349HS99-F1
#
_entry.id   AF-A0A349HS99-F1
#
_cell.length_a   1.000
_cell.length_b   1.000
_cell.length_c   1.000
_cell.angle_alpha   90.00
_cell.angle_beta   90.00
_cell.angle_gamma   90.00
#
_symmetry.space_group_name_H-M   'P 1'
#
loop_
_entity.id
_entity.type
_entity.pdbx_description
1 polymer ?
#
loop_
_entity_poly.entity_id
_entity_poly.type
_entity_poly.pdbx_seq_one_letter_code
_entity_poly.pdbx_strand_id
1 'polypeptide(L)'
;MLTYAFAESAVEEIVLPKGLYSAGSYAFQKSLVKTADFSSCQSLELGYGCFANCLELKDIRLSDNTKTIHSRTFYDCTFEEIKLPSNLELIREEAFGNCENLRSIVFPETLKKIGNEAFLGCKSLSGEIVFPASVECINYESFRLTNVDKYIVKNPNTEIRFSFVGNDLSKETIVAGYYNSTAEKVAENNELLIFEPLCVPLKKGDVNGDDEINKTDISIMQKYLVRGEKLVEAQSNSADVNGDGVINVFDTISIKRAVTHRKKVCKNAVNYGKI
;
A
#
# COMPACT_ATOMS: atom_id res chain seq x y z
N MET A 1 -31.30 -4.29 -5.27
CA MET A 1 -30.56 -3.03 -5.04
C MET A 1 -30.95 -2.07 -6.14
N LEU A 2 -31.34 -0.83 -5.85
CA LEU A 2 -31.79 0.12 -6.87
C LEU A 2 -30.58 0.77 -7.55
N THR A 3 -30.23 0.27 -8.73
CA THR A 3 -29.28 0.91 -9.65
C THR A 3 -29.83 2.28 -10.05
N TYR A 4 -28.98 3.32 -10.10
CA TYR A 4 -29.37 4.69 -10.50
C TYR A 4 -30.42 5.41 -9.62
N ALA A 5 -30.65 4.99 -8.37
CA ALA A 5 -31.76 5.49 -7.52
C ALA A 5 -31.88 7.03 -7.42
N PHE A 6 -30.74 7.73 -7.31
CA PHE A 6 -30.60 9.18 -7.22
C PHE A 6 -29.60 9.70 -8.26
N ALA A 7 -29.38 8.98 -9.36
CA ALA A 7 -28.48 9.42 -10.40
C ALA A 7 -29.01 10.74 -11.03
N GLU A 8 -28.10 11.68 -11.26
CA GLU A 8 -28.40 13.02 -11.80
C GLU A 8 -29.43 13.80 -10.97
N SER A 9 -29.62 13.41 -9.71
CA SER A 9 -30.57 14.04 -8.82
C SER A 9 -30.06 15.39 -8.31
N ALA A 10 -30.95 16.37 -8.22
CA ALA A 10 -30.70 17.66 -7.59
C ALA A 10 -30.73 17.61 -6.04
N VAL A 11 -30.79 16.42 -5.44
CA VAL A 11 -30.77 16.25 -3.99
C VAL A 11 -29.40 16.61 -3.44
N GLU A 12 -29.34 17.63 -2.58
CA GLU A 12 -28.10 18.11 -1.96
C GLU A 12 -27.77 17.43 -0.62
N GLU A 13 -28.79 16.99 0.11
CA GLU A 13 -28.66 16.35 1.42
C GLU A 13 -29.45 15.05 1.43
N ILE A 14 -28.83 13.99 1.93
CA ILE A 14 -29.44 12.66 2.00
C ILE A 14 -29.38 12.18 3.43
N VAL A 15 -30.57 12.04 4.04
CA VAL A 15 -30.72 11.36 5.32
C VAL A 15 -30.85 9.87 5.03
N LEU A 16 -29.78 9.12 5.29
CA LEU A 16 -29.78 7.68 5.07
C LEU A 16 -30.57 6.98 6.20
N PRO A 17 -31.48 6.05 5.88
CA PRO A 17 -32.28 5.37 6.89
C PRO A 17 -31.39 4.49 7.79
N LYS A 18 -31.73 4.42 9.09
CA LYS A 18 -31.10 3.47 10.00
C LYS A 18 -31.27 2.04 9.46
N GLY A 19 -30.16 1.32 9.30
CA GLY A 19 -30.17 -0.04 8.76
C GLY A 19 -30.01 -0.14 7.24
N LEU A 20 -29.68 0.97 6.55
CA LEU A 20 -29.22 0.89 5.16
C LEU A 20 -27.98 0.00 5.08
N TYR A 21 -28.04 -1.05 4.25
CA TYR A 21 -26.97 -2.02 4.14
C TYR A 21 -26.22 -1.98 2.79
N SER A 22 -26.77 -1.25 1.81
CA SER A 22 -26.18 -1.16 0.47
C SER A 22 -26.74 0.01 -0.32
N ALA A 23 -25.93 0.57 -1.21
CA ALA A 23 -26.37 1.48 -2.27
C ALA A 23 -26.02 0.85 -3.63
N GLY A 24 -26.99 0.87 -4.55
CA GLY A 24 -26.86 0.26 -5.88
C GLY A 24 -25.75 0.85 -6.72
N SER A 25 -25.34 0.14 -7.77
CA SER A 25 -24.44 0.69 -8.76
C SER A 25 -25.00 2.00 -9.32
N TYR A 26 -24.16 3.01 -9.42
CA TYR A 26 -24.51 4.36 -9.85
C TYR A 26 -25.63 5.05 -9.06
N ALA A 27 -25.94 4.60 -7.83
CA ALA A 27 -27.09 5.10 -7.08
C ALA A 27 -27.07 6.62 -6.86
N PHE A 28 -25.92 7.27 -6.78
CA PHE A 28 -25.78 8.71 -6.61
C PHE A 28 -24.97 9.36 -7.75
N GLN A 29 -24.74 8.65 -8.86
CA GLN A 29 -23.90 9.14 -9.95
C GLN A 29 -24.34 10.54 -10.40
N LYS A 30 -23.42 11.50 -10.53
CA LYS A 30 -23.69 12.90 -10.93
C LYS A 30 -24.75 13.61 -10.08
N SER A 31 -25.02 13.15 -8.86
CA SER A 31 -25.93 13.86 -7.95
C SER A 31 -25.26 15.09 -7.33
N LEU A 32 -26.07 16.02 -6.85
CA LEU A 32 -25.60 17.23 -6.14
C LEU A 32 -25.37 17.00 -4.64
N VAL A 33 -25.29 15.73 -4.19
CA VAL A 33 -25.14 15.40 -2.77
C VAL A 33 -23.84 15.98 -2.22
N LYS A 34 -23.94 16.76 -1.15
CA LYS A 34 -22.81 17.44 -0.51
C LYS A 34 -22.16 16.60 0.57
N THR A 35 -22.96 15.80 1.26
CA THR A 35 -22.52 14.96 2.37
C THR A 35 -23.21 13.62 2.37
N ALA A 36 -22.50 12.55 2.71
CA ALA A 36 -23.10 11.22 2.91
C ALA A 36 -22.50 10.51 4.13
N ASP A 37 -23.34 10.11 5.10
CA ASP A 37 -22.89 9.45 6.34
C ASP A 37 -23.39 8.00 6.42
N PHE A 38 -22.50 7.07 6.07
CA PHE A 38 -22.70 5.62 6.20
C PHE A 38 -22.03 5.02 7.43
N SER A 39 -21.51 5.83 8.36
CA SER A 39 -20.72 5.34 9.51
C SER A 39 -21.48 4.35 10.40
N SER A 40 -22.80 4.48 10.47
CA SER A 40 -23.68 3.60 11.27
C SER A 40 -24.10 2.30 10.57
N CYS A 41 -23.74 2.11 9.29
CA CYS A 41 -24.13 0.94 8.52
C CYS A 41 -23.35 -0.30 9.00
N GLN A 42 -24.04 -1.35 9.46
CA GLN A 42 -23.37 -2.58 9.95
C GLN A 42 -22.72 -3.38 8.83
N SER A 43 -23.30 -3.30 7.63
CA SER A 43 -22.71 -3.78 6.37
C SER A 43 -22.95 -2.67 5.37
N LEU A 44 -21.91 -2.22 4.67
CA LEU A 44 -22.05 -1.22 3.62
C LEU A 44 -21.45 -1.77 2.35
N GLU A 45 -22.31 -2.03 1.37
CA GLU A 45 -21.89 -2.32 0.00
C GLU A 45 -22.26 -1.14 -0.90
N LEU A 46 -21.26 -0.36 -1.30
CA LEU A 46 -21.41 0.66 -2.33
C LEU A 46 -21.15 0.01 -3.68
N GLY A 47 -22.15 -0.03 -4.54
CA GLY A 47 -22.04 -0.63 -5.86
C GLY A 47 -21.06 0.09 -6.78
N TYR A 48 -20.83 -0.50 -7.96
CA TYR A 48 -19.98 0.09 -8.99
C TYR A 48 -20.41 1.53 -9.27
N GLY A 49 -19.47 2.47 -9.30
CA GLY A 49 -19.76 3.85 -9.70
C GLY A 49 -20.76 4.58 -8.80
N CYS A 50 -21.01 4.10 -7.58
CA CYS A 50 -22.11 4.59 -6.72
C CYS A 50 -22.13 6.10 -6.56
N PHE A 51 -20.96 6.74 -6.40
CA PHE A 51 -20.80 8.18 -6.28
C PHE A 51 -20.02 8.78 -7.46
N ALA A 52 -19.93 8.09 -8.60
CA ALA A 52 -19.15 8.61 -9.72
C ALA A 52 -19.67 10.00 -10.16
N ASN A 53 -18.75 10.95 -10.40
CA ASN A 53 -19.04 12.32 -10.85
C ASN A 53 -19.87 13.14 -9.83
N CYS A 54 -19.83 12.82 -8.54
CA CYS A 54 -20.44 13.67 -7.50
C CYS A 54 -19.54 14.88 -7.22
N LEU A 55 -19.61 15.90 -8.08
CA LEU A 55 -18.74 17.09 -8.03
C LEU A 55 -19.00 18.02 -6.84
N GLU A 56 -20.13 17.84 -6.14
CA GLU A 56 -20.50 18.62 -4.96
C GLU A 56 -20.21 17.87 -3.64
N LEU A 57 -19.82 16.59 -3.70
CA LEU A 57 -19.58 15.76 -2.51
C LEU A 57 -18.31 16.21 -1.80
N LYS A 58 -18.47 16.78 -0.60
CA LYS A 58 -17.39 17.34 0.23
C LYS A 58 -17.01 16.46 1.41
N ASP A 59 -17.99 15.80 2.05
CA ASP A 59 -17.76 14.90 3.18
C ASP A 59 -18.45 13.56 2.94
N ILE A 60 -17.71 12.47 3.08
CA ILE A 60 -18.27 11.12 3.08
C ILE A 60 -17.68 10.31 4.23
N ARG A 61 -18.56 9.71 5.02
CA ARG A 61 -18.18 8.84 6.13
C ARG A 61 -18.58 7.42 5.82
N LEU A 62 -17.59 6.54 5.66
CA LEU A 62 -17.80 5.13 5.43
C LEU A 62 -17.83 4.37 6.77
N SER A 63 -18.59 3.27 6.81
CA SER A 63 -18.57 2.36 7.96
C SER A 63 -17.23 1.66 8.07
N ASP A 64 -16.71 1.51 9.29
CA ASP A 64 -15.49 0.74 9.58
C ASP A 64 -15.62 -0.74 9.19
N ASN A 65 -16.84 -1.26 8.99
CA ASN A 65 -17.07 -2.63 8.48
C ASN A 65 -16.94 -2.74 6.95
N THR A 66 -16.70 -1.65 6.25
CA THR A 66 -16.55 -1.64 4.79
C THR A 66 -15.22 -2.29 4.40
N LYS A 67 -15.29 -3.49 3.82
CA LYS A 67 -14.10 -4.25 3.39
C LYS A 67 -13.59 -3.89 2.01
N THR A 68 -14.45 -3.36 1.15
CA THR A 68 -14.13 -3.09 -0.25
C THR A 68 -14.69 -1.74 -0.68
N ILE A 69 -13.87 -0.94 -1.35
CA ILE A 69 -14.33 0.18 -2.17
C ILE A 69 -14.38 -0.33 -3.62
N HIS A 70 -15.58 -0.35 -4.19
CA HIS A 70 -15.82 -0.96 -5.50
C HIS A 70 -15.31 -0.11 -6.65
N SER A 71 -15.25 -0.70 -7.84
CA SER A 71 -14.71 -0.02 -9.01
C SER A 71 -15.49 1.25 -9.30
N ARG A 72 -14.75 2.32 -9.62
CA ARG A 72 -15.28 3.66 -9.91
C ARG A 72 -16.16 4.29 -8.83
N THR A 73 -16.21 3.77 -7.59
CA THR A 73 -17.15 4.25 -6.55
C THR A 73 -17.10 5.76 -6.41
N PHE A 74 -15.92 6.37 -6.40
CA PHE A 74 -15.68 7.80 -6.30
C PHE A 74 -15.01 8.36 -7.55
N TYR A 75 -15.19 7.73 -8.72
CA TYR A 75 -14.58 8.20 -9.96
C TYR A 75 -15.04 9.63 -10.27
N ASP A 76 -14.10 10.55 -10.49
CA ASP A 76 -14.35 11.96 -10.81
C ASP A 76 -15.10 12.72 -9.70
N CYS A 77 -14.84 12.37 -8.43
CA CYS A 77 -15.27 13.16 -7.28
C CYS A 77 -14.24 14.26 -6.94
N THR A 78 -14.67 15.31 -6.24
CA THR A 78 -13.84 16.52 -6.03
C THR A 78 -13.55 16.82 -4.55
N PHE A 79 -13.82 15.88 -3.64
CA PHE A 79 -13.47 16.02 -2.22
C PHE A 79 -11.95 16.11 -2.03
N GLU A 80 -11.53 16.89 -1.03
CA GLU A 80 -10.10 17.09 -0.73
C GLU A 80 -9.50 15.98 0.13
N GLU A 81 -10.34 15.32 0.94
CA GLU A 81 -9.94 14.30 1.90
C GLU A 81 -11.01 13.22 1.99
N ILE A 82 -10.60 11.99 2.31
CA ILE A 82 -11.49 10.89 2.67
C ILE A 82 -10.86 10.05 3.77
N LYS A 83 -11.64 9.75 4.81
CA LYS A 83 -11.25 8.77 5.82
C LYS A 83 -11.59 7.37 5.34
N LEU A 84 -10.58 6.54 5.12
CA LEU A 84 -10.79 5.14 4.77
C LEU A 84 -11.26 4.32 5.98
N PRO A 85 -12.13 3.31 5.77
CA PRO A 85 -12.56 2.37 6.82
C PRO A 85 -11.39 1.62 7.46
N SER A 86 -11.43 1.42 8.78
CA SER A 86 -10.35 0.72 9.49
C SER A 86 -10.19 -0.76 9.13
N ASN A 87 -11.24 -1.44 8.64
CA ASN A 87 -11.18 -2.82 8.14
C ASN A 87 -11.16 -2.92 6.60
N LEU A 88 -10.80 -1.85 5.89
CA LEU A 88 -10.72 -1.88 4.43
C LEU A 88 -9.63 -2.87 3.99
N GLU A 89 -9.99 -3.83 3.15
CA GLU A 89 -9.08 -4.85 2.62
C GLU A 89 -8.75 -4.60 1.13
N LEU A 90 -9.68 -4.01 0.37
CA LEU A 90 -9.55 -3.89 -1.10
C LEU A 90 -10.04 -2.54 -1.63
N ILE A 91 -9.20 -1.89 -2.43
CA ILE A 91 -9.58 -0.76 -3.29
C ILE A 91 -9.56 -1.27 -4.73
N ARG A 92 -10.70 -1.20 -5.42
CA ARG A 92 -10.84 -1.72 -6.80
C ARG A 92 -10.42 -0.70 -7.86
N GLU A 93 -10.52 -1.13 -9.10
CA GLU A 93 -10.16 -0.38 -10.30
C GLU A 93 -10.83 1.00 -10.36
N GLU A 94 -10.03 2.04 -10.60
CA GLU A 94 -10.47 3.44 -10.72
C GLU A 94 -11.35 3.93 -9.57
N ALA A 95 -11.27 3.30 -8.39
CA ALA A 95 -12.14 3.61 -7.25
C ALA A 95 -12.14 5.09 -6.87
N PHE A 96 -11.00 5.76 -7.02
CA PHE A 96 -10.77 7.19 -6.84
C PHE A 96 -10.15 7.82 -8.11
N GLY A 97 -10.36 7.21 -9.28
CA GLY A 97 -9.85 7.75 -10.55
C GLY A 97 -10.38 9.17 -10.79
N ASN A 98 -9.51 10.08 -11.22
CA ASN A 98 -9.74 11.50 -11.45
C ASN A 98 -10.30 12.27 -10.24
N CYS A 99 -10.02 11.82 -9.01
CA CYS A 99 -10.26 12.65 -7.83
C CYS A 99 -9.23 13.79 -7.73
N GLU A 100 -9.32 14.78 -8.63
CA GLU A 100 -8.25 15.77 -8.87
C GLU A 100 -7.89 16.61 -7.65
N ASN A 101 -8.84 16.80 -6.72
CA ASN A 101 -8.67 17.60 -5.51
C ASN A 101 -8.20 16.80 -4.29
N LEU A 102 -8.19 15.46 -4.34
CA LEU A 102 -7.78 14.63 -3.21
C LEU A 102 -6.30 14.92 -2.88
N ARG A 103 -6.04 15.47 -1.68
CA ARG A 103 -4.70 15.99 -1.32
C ARG A 103 -3.82 14.96 -0.63
N SER A 104 -4.42 14.11 0.20
CA SER A 104 -3.72 13.10 0.99
C SER A 104 -4.56 11.85 1.16
N ILE A 105 -3.91 10.72 1.45
CA ILE A 105 -4.60 9.48 1.78
C ILE A 105 -3.82 8.67 2.81
N VAL A 106 -4.55 8.12 3.79
CA VAL A 106 -3.98 7.23 4.81
C VAL A 106 -4.60 5.86 4.65
N PHE A 107 -3.76 4.87 4.33
CA PHE A 107 -4.20 3.48 4.18
C PHE A 107 -4.27 2.77 5.53
N PRO A 108 -5.33 2.00 5.81
CA PRO A 108 -5.43 1.21 7.03
C PRO A 108 -4.51 -0.02 6.99
N GLU A 109 -4.05 -0.47 8.14
CA GLU A 109 -3.17 -1.64 8.32
C GLU A 109 -3.83 -2.98 7.92
N THR A 110 -5.11 -2.97 7.50
CA THR A 110 -5.81 -4.13 6.94
C THR A 110 -5.77 -4.18 5.42
N LEU A 111 -5.35 -3.10 4.75
CA LEU A 111 -5.41 -3.00 3.29
C LEU A 111 -4.50 -4.04 2.65
N LYS A 112 -5.06 -4.83 1.73
CA LYS A 112 -4.36 -5.91 1.03
C LYS A 112 -4.02 -5.57 -0.40
N LYS A 113 -4.94 -4.92 -1.12
CA LYS A 113 -4.79 -4.73 -2.56
C LYS A 113 -5.33 -3.39 -3.04
N ILE A 114 -4.57 -2.78 -3.94
CA ILE A 114 -4.93 -1.57 -4.70
C ILE A 114 -5.07 -1.96 -6.17
N GLY A 115 -6.25 -1.72 -6.76
CA GLY A 115 -6.61 -2.07 -8.13
C GLY A 115 -5.98 -1.16 -9.18
N ASN A 116 -6.14 -1.53 -10.46
CA ASN A 116 -5.63 -0.73 -11.59
C ASN A 116 -6.18 0.69 -11.51
N GLU A 117 -5.34 1.70 -11.78
CA GLU A 117 -5.79 3.09 -11.93
C GLU A 117 -6.57 3.64 -10.71
N ALA A 118 -6.43 3.01 -9.53
CA ALA A 118 -7.25 3.30 -8.36
C ALA A 118 -7.24 4.79 -7.95
N PHE A 119 -6.10 5.47 -8.14
CA PHE A 119 -5.88 6.90 -7.91
C PHE A 119 -5.32 7.59 -9.17
N LEU A 120 -5.61 7.06 -10.36
CA LEU A 120 -5.25 7.69 -11.63
C LEU A 120 -5.75 9.13 -11.64
N GLY A 121 -4.90 10.10 -12.00
CA GLY A 121 -5.33 11.49 -12.17
C GLY A 121 -5.69 12.23 -10.87
N CYS A 122 -5.35 11.69 -9.69
CA CYS A 122 -5.44 12.44 -8.44
C CYS A 122 -4.33 13.51 -8.37
N LYS A 123 -4.47 14.58 -9.15
CA LYS A 123 -3.42 15.60 -9.38
C LYS A 123 -3.02 16.35 -8.11
N SER A 124 -3.91 16.52 -7.13
CA SER A 124 -3.56 17.16 -5.86
C SER A 124 -2.90 16.21 -4.85
N LEU A 125 -2.91 14.90 -5.11
CA LEU A 125 -2.37 13.90 -4.21
C LEU A 125 -0.84 14.01 -4.23
N SER A 126 -0.27 14.44 -3.12
CA SER A 126 1.14 14.83 -3.02
C SER A 126 1.77 14.46 -1.68
N GLY A 127 3.07 14.68 -1.53
CA GLY A 127 3.82 14.34 -0.32
C GLY A 127 4.15 12.85 -0.24
N GLU A 128 3.96 12.25 0.93
CA GLU A 128 4.34 10.86 1.20
C GLU A 128 3.11 9.94 1.26
N ILE A 129 3.21 8.79 0.61
CA ILE A 129 2.24 7.69 0.72
C ILE A 129 2.90 6.50 1.41
N VAL A 130 2.32 6.09 2.54
CA VAL A 130 2.74 4.90 3.27
C VAL A 130 1.85 3.73 2.93
N PHE A 131 2.42 2.68 2.33
CA PHE A 131 1.78 1.38 2.16
C PHE A 131 2.08 0.50 3.38
N PRO A 132 1.06 0.11 4.16
CA PRO A 132 1.20 -0.80 5.29
C PRO A 132 1.85 -2.14 4.94
N ALA A 133 2.38 -2.83 5.96
CA ALA A 133 2.98 -4.17 5.77
C ALA A 133 1.94 -5.23 5.33
N SER A 134 0.66 -4.93 5.46
CA SER A 134 -0.44 -5.77 4.98
C SER A 134 -0.64 -5.72 3.47
N VAL A 135 -0.13 -4.69 2.77
CA VAL A 135 -0.36 -4.52 1.33
C VAL A 135 0.43 -5.58 0.58
N GLU A 136 -0.29 -6.40 -0.18
CA GLU A 136 0.25 -7.54 -0.93
C GLU A 136 0.41 -7.20 -2.41
N CYS A 137 -0.38 -6.26 -2.95
CA CYS A 137 -0.40 -5.95 -4.37
C CYS A 137 -0.79 -4.48 -4.67
N ILE A 138 0.02 -3.84 -5.51
CA ILE A 138 -0.20 -2.49 -6.08
C ILE A 138 -0.20 -2.64 -7.60
N ASN A 139 -1.34 -2.37 -8.23
CA ASN A 139 -1.57 -2.69 -9.65
C ASN A 139 -1.16 -1.56 -10.61
N TYR A 140 -1.34 -1.81 -11.91
CA TYR A 140 -0.94 -0.93 -13.00
C TYR A 140 -1.57 0.46 -12.85
N GLU A 141 -0.75 1.50 -13.06
CA GLU A 141 -1.16 2.90 -13.12
C GLU A 141 -1.95 3.41 -11.90
N SER A 142 -1.87 2.69 -10.77
CA SER A 142 -2.64 2.98 -9.56
C SER A 142 -2.48 4.42 -9.07
N PHE A 143 -1.31 5.03 -9.30
CA PHE A 143 -0.97 6.41 -8.92
C PHE A 143 -0.42 7.21 -10.10
N ARG A 144 -0.81 6.85 -11.33
CA ARG A 144 -0.44 7.61 -12.53
C ARG A 144 -1.05 9.02 -12.48
N LEU A 145 -0.31 10.03 -12.92
CA LEU A 145 -0.72 11.44 -12.91
C LEU A 145 -1.08 11.97 -11.50
N THR A 146 -0.37 11.48 -10.48
CA THR A 146 -0.35 12.06 -9.12
C THR A 146 0.91 12.91 -8.93
N ASN A 147 0.94 13.73 -7.87
CA ASN A 147 2.08 14.59 -7.50
C ASN A 147 2.79 14.07 -6.23
N VAL A 148 2.75 12.76 -5.98
CA VAL A 148 3.36 12.12 -4.80
C VAL A 148 4.88 12.13 -4.94
N ASP A 149 5.55 12.58 -3.88
CA ASP A 149 7.00 12.74 -3.84
C ASP A 149 7.71 11.45 -3.40
N LYS A 150 7.05 10.69 -2.51
CA LYS A 150 7.64 9.52 -1.87
C LYS A 150 6.62 8.43 -1.59
N TYR A 151 6.94 7.20 -1.98
CA TYR A 151 6.19 6.00 -1.66
C TYR A 151 6.97 5.14 -0.68
N ILE A 152 6.40 4.87 0.50
CA ILE A 152 7.01 4.02 1.53
C ILE A 152 6.34 2.65 1.51
N VAL A 153 7.08 1.62 1.12
CA VAL A 153 6.57 0.24 1.01
C VAL A 153 7.05 -0.59 2.20
N LYS A 154 6.18 -0.82 3.19
CA LYS A 154 6.52 -1.58 4.40
C LYS A 154 6.49 -3.10 4.26
N ASN A 155 6.00 -3.65 3.15
CA ASN A 155 6.08 -5.08 2.89
C ASN A 155 7.15 -5.35 1.82
N PRO A 156 8.26 -6.05 2.16
CA PRO A 156 9.35 -6.29 1.20
C PRO A 156 8.94 -7.16 0.00
N ASN A 157 7.80 -7.84 0.08
CA ASN A 157 7.28 -8.76 -0.94
C ASN A 157 6.04 -8.24 -1.67
N THR A 158 5.67 -6.95 -1.52
CA THR A 158 4.52 -6.38 -2.24
C THR A 158 4.68 -6.57 -3.74
N GLU A 159 3.71 -7.16 -4.41
CA GLU A 159 3.70 -7.22 -5.86
C GLU A 159 3.38 -5.83 -6.43
N ILE A 160 4.41 -5.11 -6.89
CA ILE A 160 4.29 -3.79 -7.50
C ILE A 160 4.39 -3.94 -9.02
N ARG A 161 3.37 -3.50 -9.74
CA ARG A 161 3.41 -3.45 -11.21
C ARG A 161 4.28 -2.29 -11.68
N PHE A 162 5.17 -2.53 -12.65
CA PHE A 162 6.22 -1.60 -13.09
C PHE A 162 5.72 -0.18 -13.50
N SER A 163 4.45 -0.04 -13.89
CA SER A 163 3.83 1.24 -14.25
C SER A 163 2.86 1.78 -13.19
N PHE A 164 3.00 1.43 -11.91
CA PHE A 164 2.08 1.92 -10.87
C PHE A 164 2.12 3.45 -10.70
N VAL A 165 3.25 4.08 -11.06
CA VAL A 165 3.41 5.54 -11.21
C VAL A 165 3.49 5.92 -12.70
N GLY A 166 3.02 7.12 -13.02
CA GLY A 166 2.88 7.60 -14.40
C GLY A 166 4.11 8.30 -14.97
N ASN A 167 4.24 8.31 -16.29
CA ASN A 167 5.41 8.81 -17.04
C ASN A 167 5.45 10.35 -17.26
N ASP A 168 4.68 11.15 -16.52
CA ASP A 168 4.76 12.63 -16.57
C ASP A 168 5.68 13.18 -15.46
N LEU A 169 6.66 12.37 -15.06
CA LEU A 169 7.65 12.71 -14.07
C LEU A 169 8.78 13.49 -14.76
N SER A 170 8.58 14.79 -14.92
CA SER A 170 9.72 15.73 -14.97
C SER A 170 10.49 15.79 -13.63
N LYS A 171 10.01 15.07 -12.62
CA LYS A 171 10.46 15.06 -11.23
C LYS A 171 10.77 13.64 -10.77
N GLU A 172 11.96 13.43 -10.25
CA GLU A 172 12.36 12.18 -9.60
C GLU A 172 11.42 11.87 -8.43
N THR A 173 10.97 10.62 -8.31
CA THR A 173 10.08 10.17 -7.24
C THR A 173 10.80 9.15 -6.37
N ILE A 174 10.67 9.26 -5.06
CA ILE A 174 11.32 8.34 -4.13
C ILE A 174 10.43 7.11 -3.92
N VAL A 175 11.02 5.93 -4.00
CA VAL A 175 10.41 4.69 -3.54
C VAL A 175 11.27 4.13 -2.43
N ALA A 176 10.75 4.20 -1.20
CA ALA A 176 11.42 3.72 -0.03
C ALA A 176 10.99 2.28 0.32
N GLY A 177 11.96 1.44 0.64
CA GLY A 177 11.74 0.03 0.99
C GLY A 177 12.94 -0.61 1.68
N TYR A 178 12.90 -1.93 1.84
CA TYR A 178 14.02 -2.71 2.37
C TYR A 178 14.98 -3.12 1.25
N TYR A 179 16.24 -3.41 1.55
CA TYR A 179 17.13 -3.96 0.52
C TYR A 179 16.63 -5.33 0.05
N ASN A 180 16.90 -5.68 -1.20
CA ASN A 180 16.42 -6.87 -1.90
C ASN A 180 14.88 -7.02 -1.94
N SER A 181 14.13 -5.94 -1.67
CA SER A 181 12.66 -5.90 -1.73
C SER A 181 12.14 -5.71 -3.16
N THR A 182 10.84 -5.81 -3.33
CA THR A 182 10.18 -5.43 -4.60
C THR A 182 10.25 -3.93 -4.87
N ALA A 183 10.27 -3.10 -3.82
CA ALA A 183 10.41 -1.65 -3.94
C ALA A 183 11.77 -1.26 -4.54
N GLU A 184 12.86 -1.87 -4.05
CA GLU A 184 14.21 -1.68 -4.63
C GLU A 184 14.25 -2.08 -6.10
N LYS A 185 13.74 -3.27 -6.43
CA LYS A 185 13.70 -3.76 -7.82
C LYS A 185 12.91 -2.86 -8.75
N VAL A 186 11.81 -2.28 -8.29
CA VAL A 186 11.01 -1.37 -9.13
C VAL A 186 11.76 -0.06 -9.38
N ALA A 187 12.47 0.46 -8.40
CA ALA A 187 13.34 1.61 -8.60
C ALA A 187 14.52 1.32 -9.53
N GLU A 188 15.17 0.15 -9.40
CA GLU A 188 16.26 -0.27 -10.31
C GLU A 188 15.83 -0.40 -11.78
N ASN A 189 14.56 -0.73 -12.03
CA ASN A 189 14.02 -0.93 -13.38
C ASN A 189 13.30 0.32 -13.93
N ASN A 190 13.33 1.45 -13.22
CA ASN A 190 12.67 2.68 -13.64
C ASN A 190 13.56 3.89 -13.34
N GLU A 191 14.10 4.50 -14.40
CA GLU A 191 15.04 5.63 -14.32
C GLU A 191 14.46 6.88 -13.62
N LEU A 192 13.14 6.95 -13.45
CA LEU A 192 12.44 8.07 -12.79
C LEU A 192 12.27 7.84 -11.27
N LEU A 193 12.62 6.65 -10.78
CA LEU A 193 12.46 6.25 -9.40
C LEU A 193 13.80 6.19 -8.69
N ILE A 194 13.88 6.84 -7.53
CA ILE A 194 15.05 6.78 -6.64
C ILE A 194 14.72 5.85 -5.49
N PHE A 195 15.57 4.84 -5.29
CA PHE A 195 15.44 3.95 -4.14
C PHE A 195 15.99 4.61 -2.87
N GLU A 196 15.23 4.57 -1.78
CA GLU A 196 15.68 4.98 -0.44
C GLU A 196 15.49 3.83 0.58
N PRO A 197 16.52 3.36 1.29
CA PRO A 197 16.37 2.30 2.27
C PRO A 197 15.61 2.78 3.52
N LEU A 198 14.66 1.98 4.03
CA LEU A 198 13.86 2.33 5.21
C LEU A 198 14.61 2.26 6.54
N CYS A 199 15.65 1.42 6.63
CA CYS A 199 16.37 1.19 7.88
C CYS A 199 17.87 1.39 7.68
N VAL A 200 18.42 2.41 8.35
CA VAL A 200 19.85 2.60 8.55
C VAL A 200 20.07 3.24 9.95
N PRO A 201 21.03 2.78 10.77
CA PRO A 201 21.95 1.66 10.52
C PRO A 201 21.27 0.30 10.66
N LEU A 202 21.78 -0.69 9.93
CA LEU A 202 21.28 -2.07 9.93
C LEU A 202 21.77 -2.86 11.16
N LYS A 203 20.92 -3.74 11.70
CA LYS A 203 21.31 -4.66 12.79
C LYS A 203 22.19 -5.77 12.24
N LYS A 204 23.23 -6.19 12.98
CA LYS A 204 24.10 -7.30 12.56
C LYS A 204 23.31 -8.55 12.19
N GLY A 205 23.56 -9.05 10.98
CA GLY A 205 22.92 -10.23 10.41
C GLY A 205 21.53 -10.01 9.80
N ASP A 206 20.94 -8.82 9.99
CA ASP A 206 19.76 -8.32 9.27
C ASP A 206 20.27 -7.38 8.18
N VAL A 207 20.55 -7.97 7.02
CA VAL A 207 21.24 -7.33 5.90
C VAL A 207 20.24 -6.62 4.99
N ASN A 208 18.96 -6.96 5.04
CA ASN A 208 17.92 -6.22 4.31
C ASN A 208 17.29 -5.07 5.10
N GLY A 209 17.41 -5.08 6.43
CA GLY A 209 16.88 -4.06 7.32
C GLY A 209 15.39 -4.20 7.60
N ASP A 210 14.84 -5.40 7.44
CA ASP A 210 13.42 -5.69 7.69
C ASP A 210 13.12 -6.05 9.17
N ASP A 211 14.10 -5.85 10.05
CA ASP A 211 14.11 -6.21 11.46
C ASP A 211 14.04 -7.74 11.73
N GLU A 212 14.16 -8.57 10.69
CA GLU A 212 14.09 -10.02 10.78
C GLU A 212 15.29 -10.74 10.17
N ILE A 213 16.20 -11.23 11.02
CA ILE A 213 17.23 -12.19 10.57
C ILE A 213 16.56 -13.50 10.08
N ASN A 214 16.49 -13.67 8.76
CA ASN A 214 15.74 -14.72 8.08
C ASN A 214 16.47 -15.21 6.79
N LYS A 215 15.73 -15.88 5.91
CA LYS A 215 16.30 -16.47 4.66
C LYS A 215 16.66 -15.40 3.62
N THR A 216 16.08 -14.22 3.71
CA THR A 216 16.30 -13.09 2.80
C THR A 216 17.69 -12.51 3.01
N ASP A 217 18.15 -12.38 4.27
CA ASP A 217 19.53 -11.97 4.58
C ASP A 217 20.55 -12.95 4.02
N ILE A 218 20.29 -14.24 4.19
CA ILE A 218 21.14 -15.30 3.62
C ILE A 218 21.17 -15.18 2.09
N SER A 219 20.05 -14.83 1.46
CA SER A 219 20.00 -14.62 0.01
C SER A 219 20.84 -13.43 -0.43
N ILE A 220 20.89 -12.34 0.34
CA ILE A 220 21.75 -11.18 0.06
C ILE A 220 23.22 -11.59 0.18
N MET A 221 23.58 -12.32 1.25
CA MET A 221 24.94 -12.84 1.42
C MET A 221 25.36 -13.77 0.28
N GLN A 222 24.47 -14.64 -0.19
CA GLN A 222 24.73 -15.53 -1.33
C GLN A 222 24.94 -14.75 -2.63
N LYS A 223 24.14 -13.71 -2.87
CA LYS A 223 24.31 -12.82 -4.02
C LYS A 223 25.67 -12.12 -3.99
N TYR A 224 26.07 -11.61 -2.83
CA TYR A 224 27.40 -11.01 -2.65
C TYR A 224 28.53 -12.02 -2.88
N LEU A 225 28.55 -13.12 -2.13
CA LEU A 225 29.67 -14.07 -2.12
C LEU A 225 29.79 -14.91 -3.39
N VAL A 226 28.66 -15.23 -4.03
CA VAL A 226 28.63 -16.16 -5.18
C VAL A 226 28.49 -15.41 -6.49
N ARG A 227 27.66 -14.37 -6.55
CA ARG A 227 27.40 -13.62 -7.79
C ARG A 227 28.22 -12.34 -7.91
N GLY A 228 28.92 -11.93 -6.85
CA GLY A 228 29.70 -10.70 -6.84
C GLY A 228 28.84 -9.43 -6.87
N GLU A 229 27.56 -9.52 -6.48
CA GLU A 229 26.70 -8.34 -6.30
C GLU A 229 27.31 -7.45 -5.21
N LYS A 230 27.35 -6.13 -5.39
CA LYS A 230 27.94 -5.22 -4.40
C LYS A 230 26.97 -4.97 -3.25
N LEU A 231 27.49 -4.92 -2.03
CA LEU A 231 26.77 -4.41 -0.87
C LEU A 231 27.11 -2.94 -0.66
N VAL A 232 26.13 -2.15 -0.25
CA VAL A 232 26.41 -0.80 0.26
C VAL A 232 27.09 -0.88 1.63
N GLU A 233 27.62 0.23 2.13
CA GLU A 233 28.33 0.28 3.41
C GLU A 233 27.47 -0.23 4.58
N ALA A 234 26.20 0.20 4.67
CA ALA A 234 25.28 -0.24 5.71
C ALA A 234 25.08 -1.77 5.71
N GLN A 235 24.87 -2.35 4.52
CA GLN A 235 24.75 -3.80 4.33
C GLN A 235 26.06 -4.51 4.67
N SER A 236 27.20 -3.94 4.30
CA SER A 236 28.52 -4.51 4.58
C SER A 236 28.78 -4.62 6.08
N ASN A 237 28.44 -3.55 6.83
CA ASN A 237 28.57 -3.52 8.29
C ASN A 237 27.61 -4.49 8.99
N SER A 238 26.40 -4.70 8.45
CA SER A 238 25.47 -5.70 8.96
C SER A 238 25.90 -7.13 8.63
N ALA A 239 26.43 -7.34 7.43
CA ALA A 239 26.90 -8.62 6.92
C ALA A 239 28.14 -9.14 7.66
N ASP A 240 29.02 -8.27 8.16
CA ASP A 240 30.15 -8.63 9.02
C ASP A 240 29.69 -8.96 10.45
N VAL A 241 29.09 -10.13 10.61
CA VAL A 241 28.47 -10.56 11.87
C VAL A 241 29.54 -10.85 12.90
N ASN A 242 30.67 -11.46 12.50
CA ASN A 242 31.75 -11.80 13.42
C ASN A 242 32.67 -10.61 13.78
N GLY A 243 32.62 -9.52 13.02
CA GLY A 243 33.39 -8.29 13.26
C GLY A 243 34.86 -8.39 12.87
N ASP A 244 35.21 -9.29 11.94
CA ASP A 244 36.61 -9.46 11.48
C ASP A 244 36.99 -8.52 10.32
N GLY A 245 36.03 -7.72 9.82
CA GLY A 245 36.20 -6.78 8.72
C GLY A 245 36.17 -7.42 7.33
N VAL A 246 35.88 -8.72 7.22
CA VAL A 246 35.88 -9.47 5.96
C VAL A 246 34.59 -10.28 5.81
N ILE A 247 33.68 -9.79 4.97
CA ILE A 247 32.42 -10.49 4.66
C ILE A 247 32.71 -11.80 3.92
N ASN A 248 32.44 -12.94 4.56
CA ASN A 248 32.74 -14.25 3.99
C ASN A 248 31.74 -15.34 4.42
N VAL A 249 32.09 -16.61 4.14
CA VAL A 249 31.21 -17.76 4.43
C VAL A 249 30.93 -17.94 5.93
N PHE A 250 31.84 -17.52 6.82
CA PHE A 250 31.67 -17.63 8.26
C PHE A 250 30.55 -16.72 8.78
N ASP A 251 30.39 -15.53 8.21
CA ASP A 251 29.25 -14.64 8.51
C ASP A 251 27.93 -15.25 8.08
N THR A 252 27.91 -15.80 6.86
CA THR A 252 26.73 -16.47 6.31
C THR A 252 26.31 -17.67 7.18
N ILE A 253 27.28 -18.43 7.70
CA ILE A 253 27.03 -19.51 8.67
C ILE A 253 26.43 -18.96 9.97
N SER A 254 26.91 -17.82 10.46
CA SER A 254 26.40 -17.17 11.68
C SER A 254 24.95 -16.72 11.51
N ILE A 255 24.61 -16.07 10.39
CA ILE A 255 23.24 -15.71 10.02
C ILE A 255 22.37 -16.97 9.95
N LYS A 256 22.82 -18.02 9.23
CA LYS A 256 22.09 -19.29 9.11
C LYS A 256 21.84 -19.97 10.46
N ARG A 257 22.79 -19.89 11.40
CA ARG A 257 22.61 -20.39 12.77
C ARG A 257 21.52 -19.61 13.50
N ALA A 258 21.48 -18.29 13.39
CA ALA A 258 20.42 -17.46 13.99
C ALA A 258 19.03 -17.83 13.45
N VAL A 259 18.91 -18.00 12.13
CA VAL A 259 17.65 -18.42 11.47
C VAL A 259 17.18 -19.80 11.96
N THR A 260 18.10 -20.76 12.11
CA THR A 260 17.78 -22.12 12.54
C THR A 260 17.43 -22.22 14.03
N HIS A 261 18.05 -21.40 14.89
CA HIS A 261 17.72 -21.35 16.32
C HIS A 261 16.32 -20.78 16.56
N ARG A 262 15.94 -19.69 15.87
CA ARG A 262 14.56 -19.16 15.93
C ARG A 262 13.52 -20.23 15.58
N LYS A 263 13.76 -21.01 14.51
CA LYS A 263 12.84 -22.12 14.12
C LYS A 263 12.70 -23.22 15.17
N LYS A 264 13.77 -23.56 15.90
CA LYS A 264 13.71 -24.57 16.97
C LYS A 264 12.95 -24.07 18.20
N VAL A 265 13.18 -22.81 18.61
CA VAL A 265 12.47 -22.20 19.74
C VAL A 265 10.96 -22.11 19.47
N CYS A 266 10.55 -21.65 18.28
CA CYS A 266 9.13 -21.59 17.92
C CYS A 266 8.47 -22.97 17.84
N LYS A 267 9.17 -24.00 17.32
CA LYS A 267 8.64 -25.38 17.30
C LYS A 267 8.47 -25.96 18.70
N ASN A 268 9.37 -25.64 19.62
CA ASN A 268 9.26 -26.09 21.01
C ASN A 268 8.12 -25.36 21.73
N ALA A 269 7.92 -24.06 21.50
CA ALA A 269 6.83 -23.29 22.11
C ALA A 269 5.42 -23.79 21.73
N VAL A 270 5.21 -24.26 20.49
CA VAL A 270 3.93 -24.83 20.05
C VAL A 270 3.62 -26.18 20.72
N ASN A 271 4.65 -26.92 21.15
CA ASN A 271 4.48 -28.21 21.82
C ASN A 271 4.17 -28.10 23.34
N TYR A 272 4.45 -26.96 23.97
CA TYR A 272 4.12 -26.73 25.38
C TYR A 272 2.74 -26.09 25.61
N GLY A 273 2.00 -25.77 24.54
CA GLY A 273 0.61 -25.29 24.62
C GLY A 273 -0.47 -26.38 24.48
N LYS A 274 -0.06 -27.66 24.46
CA LYS A 274 -0.94 -28.83 24.42
C LYS A 274 -0.59 -29.82 25.53
N ILE A 275 -0.71 -29.40 26.78
CA ILE A 275 -0.82 -30.31 27.94
C ILE A 275 -1.87 -29.71 28.88
#